data_AF-A0A2Z6RUT4-F1
#
_entry.id   AF-A0A2Z6RUT4-F1
#
_cell.length_a   1.000
_cell.length_b   1.000
_cell.length_c   1.000
_cell.angle_alpha   90.00
_cell.angle_beta   90.00
_cell.angle_gamma   90.00
#
_symmetry.space_group_name_H-M   'P 1'
#
loop_
_entity.id
_entity.type
_entity.pdbx_description
1 polymer ?
#
loop_
_entity_poly.entity_id
_entity_poly.type
_entity_poly.pdbx_seq_one_letter_code
_entity_poly.pdbx_strand_id
1 'polypeptide(L)'
;MKRMVDVIIGITKLKDGEKYLLVLEFADGGTLRDYLRNDIITFKWKNQLKFVKEITSAILWLHDDRRIHSDNILIHKDTIELADFGRSCESRLTGSDCTNTEVWGVIPYMDPKMLDQKVPYKLNEKCDIYSLGVLFWELTSRSSPFNYETRNDHTSLMLDILNGLREQTIPNTNLWFILIECWEYEPDKRPDIHEINLELNSIDSENDNVHVSIIFYSEEKKINEQIESEYSDLSNREKDCDLNAIMTFQDS
;
A
#
# COMPACT_ATOMS: atom_id res chain seq x y z
N MET A 1 -19.45 16.44 -6.68
CA MET A 1 -20.05 15.22 -6.09
C MET A 1 -19.64 15.23 -4.62
N LYS A 2 -20.57 15.39 -3.68
CA LYS A 2 -20.26 15.49 -2.23
C LYS A 2 -20.07 14.07 -1.69
N ARG A 3 -18.97 13.76 -0.99
CA ARG A 3 -18.59 12.39 -0.54
C ARG A 3 -18.56 12.30 1.01
N MET A 4 -18.85 11.10 1.53
CA MET A 4 -19.54 10.81 2.81
C MET A 4 -18.89 9.67 3.60
N VAL A 5 -18.99 9.72 4.95
CA VAL A 5 -18.29 8.89 5.97
C VAL A 5 -19.05 7.59 6.31
N ASP A 6 -18.37 6.53 6.76
CA ASP A 6 -18.98 5.21 7.08
C ASP A 6 -19.90 5.15 8.32
N VAL A 7 -20.19 6.25 9.03
CA VAL A 7 -21.26 6.25 10.04
C VAL A 7 -22.62 6.27 9.35
N ILE A 8 -23.25 5.10 9.26
CA ILE A 8 -24.61 4.96 8.71
C ILE A 8 -25.62 5.53 9.70
N ILE A 9 -26.18 6.68 9.35
CA ILE A 9 -27.29 7.32 10.08
C ILE A 9 -28.60 6.60 9.76
N GLY A 10 -28.77 6.10 8.53
CA GLY A 10 -29.94 5.33 8.16
C GLY A 10 -30.02 5.00 6.68
N ILE A 11 -31.09 4.32 6.29
CA ILE A 11 -31.42 3.98 4.91
C ILE A 11 -32.82 4.53 4.62
N THR A 12 -33.01 5.14 3.46
CA THR A 12 -34.33 5.59 3.00
C THR A 12 -34.59 5.14 1.57
N LYS A 13 -35.85 5.16 1.12
CA LYS A 13 -36.26 4.75 -0.23
C LYS A 13 -36.80 5.95 -0.99
N LEU A 14 -36.42 6.09 -2.26
CA LEU A 14 -37.00 7.10 -3.13
C LEU A 14 -38.48 6.79 -3.41
N LYS A 15 -39.32 7.83 -3.46
CA LYS A 15 -40.78 7.68 -3.61
C LYS A 15 -41.21 6.98 -4.91
N ASP A 16 -40.36 6.98 -5.93
CA ASP A 16 -40.71 6.55 -7.30
C ASP A 16 -40.13 5.17 -7.69
N GLY A 17 -39.68 4.36 -6.73
CA GLY A 17 -39.28 2.95 -6.95
C GLY A 17 -37.93 2.55 -6.37
N GLU A 18 -37.59 1.26 -6.51
CA GLU A 18 -36.46 0.36 -6.13
C GLU A 18 -35.05 0.91 -5.80
N LYS A 19 -34.86 2.23 -5.68
CA LYS A 19 -33.59 2.85 -5.31
C LYS A 19 -33.60 3.22 -3.83
N TYR A 20 -32.60 2.70 -3.13
CA TYR A 20 -32.31 3.03 -1.74
C TYR A 20 -31.27 4.14 -1.70
N LEU A 21 -31.41 5.03 -0.72
CA LEU A 21 -30.43 6.04 -0.37
C LEU A 21 -29.84 5.67 0.98
N LEU A 22 -28.52 5.69 1.06
CA LEU A 22 -27.80 5.57 2.31
C LEU A 22 -27.58 6.99 2.88
N VAL A 23 -28.01 7.21 4.12
CA VAL A 23 -27.78 8.45 4.86
C VAL A 23 -26.61 8.22 5.78
N LEU A 24 -25.57 9.03 5.60
CA LEU A 24 -24.29 8.89 6.27
C LEU A 24 -23.90 10.20 6.96
N GLU A 25 -22.97 10.14 7.91
CA GLU A 25 -22.33 11.32 8.47
C GLU A 25 -21.53 12.10 7.41
N PHE A 26 -21.45 13.42 7.61
CA PHE A 26 -20.81 14.36 6.68
C PHE A 26 -19.41 14.72 7.15
N ALA A 27 -18.39 14.29 6.38
CA ALA A 27 -17.01 14.76 6.50
C ALA A 27 -16.88 16.18 5.95
N ASP A 28 -16.56 17.12 6.82
CA ASP A 28 -16.43 18.55 6.51
C ASP A 28 -15.11 18.92 5.83
N GLY A 29 -14.09 18.07 5.93
CA GLY A 29 -12.77 18.25 5.30
C GLY A 29 -12.63 17.66 3.90
N GLY A 30 -13.66 17.02 3.36
CA GLY A 30 -13.62 16.41 2.01
C GLY A 30 -12.78 15.14 1.96
N THR A 31 -12.27 14.78 0.77
CA THR A 31 -11.38 13.62 0.62
C THR A 31 -9.95 13.96 1.04
N LEU A 32 -9.17 12.95 1.41
CA LEU A 32 -7.74 13.10 1.65
C LEU A 32 -7.04 13.61 0.38
N ARG A 33 -7.48 13.18 -0.82
CA ARG A 33 -6.95 13.72 -2.08
C ARG A 33 -7.13 15.24 -2.14
N ASP A 34 -8.35 15.73 -1.96
CA ASP A 34 -8.65 17.16 -1.99
C ASP A 34 -7.87 17.93 -0.92
N TYR A 35 -7.76 17.35 0.27
CA TYR A 35 -7.00 17.91 1.38
C TYR A 35 -5.49 18.04 1.07
N LEU A 36 -4.92 17.05 0.37
CA LEU A 36 -3.51 17.05 -0.01
C LEU A 36 -3.22 18.00 -1.17
N ARG A 37 -4.17 18.23 -2.09
CA ARG A 37 -4.04 19.20 -3.19
C ARG A 37 -4.32 20.64 -2.77
N ASN A 38 -4.75 20.87 -1.54
CA ASN A 38 -5.04 22.22 -1.05
C ASN A 38 -3.77 22.91 -0.51
N ASP A 39 -3.19 23.80 -1.31
CA ASP A 39 -1.96 24.56 -0.96
C ASP A 39 -2.13 25.53 0.22
N ILE A 40 -3.37 25.85 0.61
CA ILE A 40 -3.66 26.73 1.75
C ILE A 40 -3.43 25.97 3.08
N ILE A 41 -3.60 24.64 3.06
CA ILE A 41 -3.48 23.81 4.25
C ILE A 41 -2.01 23.55 4.57
N THR A 42 -1.59 23.89 5.78
CA THR A 42 -0.26 23.55 6.26
C THR A 42 -0.23 22.11 6.77
N PHE A 43 0.42 21.22 6.02
CA PHE A 43 0.53 19.81 6.35
C PHE A 43 1.95 19.44 6.75
N LYS A 44 2.28 19.71 8.03
CA LYS A 44 3.60 19.44 8.62
C LYS A 44 3.77 17.95 8.96
N TRP A 45 5.01 17.55 9.23
CA TRP A 45 5.37 16.20 9.65
C TRP A 45 4.47 15.62 10.74
N LYS A 46 4.18 16.38 11.80
CA LYS A 46 3.28 15.93 12.88
C LYS A 46 1.89 15.51 12.38
N ASN A 47 1.34 16.22 11.39
CA ASN A 47 0.04 15.89 10.80
C ASN A 47 0.16 14.70 9.84
N GLN A 48 1.24 14.62 9.07
CA GLN A 48 1.56 13.48 8.22
C GLN A 48 1.64 12.19 9.04
N LEU A 49 2.45 12.19 10.11
CA LEU A 49 2.61 11.04 11.00
C LEU A 49 1.30 10.67 11.69
N LYS A 50 0.50 11.66 12.12
CA LYS A 50 -0.85 11.42 12.66
C LYS A 50 -1.71 10.66 11.67
N PHE A 51 -1.85 11.17 10.43
CA PHE A 51 -2.70 10.54 9.42
C PHE A 51 -2.20 9.15 9.04
N VAL A 52 -0.89 8.99 8.89
CA VAL A 52 -0.26 7.69 8.59
C VAL A 52 -0.57 6.68 9.70
N LYS A 53 -0.42 7.06 10.98
CA LYS A 53 -0.78 6.19 12.12
C LYS A 53 -2.26 5.83 12.14
N GLU A 54 -3.15 6.79 11.91
CA GLU A 54 -4.59 6.56 11.89
C GLU A 54 -4.99 5.62 10.74
N ILE A 55 -4.47 5.83 9.53
CA ILE A 55 -4.71 4.98 8.36
C ILE A 55 -4.20 3.56 8.60
N THR A 56 -2.97 3.39 9.07
CA THR A 56 -2.40 2.07 9.40
C THR A 56 -3.26 1.36 10.44
N SER A 57 -3.65 2.07 11.50
CA SER A 57 -4.50 1.50 12.55
C SER A 57 -5.85 1.07 11.99
N ALA A 58 -6.47 1.89 11.15
CA ALA A 58 -7.76 1.57 10.55
C ALA A 58 -7.66 0.34 9.63
N ILE A 59 -6.58 0.23 8.85
CA ILE A 59 -6.29 -0.94 8.02
C ILE A 59 -5.99 -2.18 8.89
N LEU A 60 -5.29 -2.03 10.01
CA LEU A 60 -5.01 -3.12 10.91
C LEU A 60 -6.30 -3.77 11.47
N TRP A 61 -7.33 -2.96 11.74
CA TRP A 61 -8.59 -3.40 12.33
C TRP A 61 -9.62 -3.94 11.33
N LEU A 62 -9.53 -3.54 10.07
CA LEU A 62 -10.39 -4.10 9.03
C LEU A 62 -9.95 -5.56 8.74
N HIS A 63 -10.74 -6.32 7.98
CA HIS A 63 -10.34 -7.62 7.41
C HIS A 63 -10.48 -7.58 5.86
N ASP A 64 -9.94 -8.58 5.17
CA ASP A 64 -9.63 -8.67 3.72
C ASP A 64 -10.54 -7.93 2.70
N ASP A 65 -9.87 -7.51 1.61
CA ASP A 65 -10.37 -6.97 0.33
C ASP A 65 -10.74 -5.49 0.33
N ARG A 66 -9.71 -4.62 0.18
CA ARG A 66 -9.85 -3.19 0.39
C ARG A 66 -9.29 -2.38 -0.77
N ARG A 67 -10.07 -1.36 -1.13
CA ARG A 67 -9.67 -0.34 -2.09
C ARG A 67 -9.10 0.84 -1.32
N ILE A 68 -7.83 0.74 -0.94
CA ILE A 68 -7.12 1.80 -0.22
C ILE A 68 -6.59 2.80 -1.23
N HIS A 69 -7.19 3.99 -1.28
CA HIS A 69 -6.69 5.14 -2.04
C HIS A 69 -7.25 6.44 -1.46
N SER A 70 -6.62 7.57 -1.76
CA SER A 70 -6.93 8.86 -1.13
C SER A 70 -8.35 9.38 -1.34
N ASP A 71 -9.06 8.94 -2.38
CA ASP A 71 -10.50 9.27 -2.57
C ASP A 71 -11.45 8.54 -1.61
N ASN A 72 -11.01 7.42 -1.02
CA ASN A 72 -11.77 6.59 -0.07
C ASN A 72 -11.40 6.91 1.39
N ILE A 73 -10.61 7.96 1.59
CA ILE A 73 -10.26 8.47 2.91
C ILE A 73 -10.82 9.87 2.99
N LEU A 74 -11.58 10.14 4.03
CA LEU A 74 -12.24 11.41 4.26
C LEU A 74 -11.61 12.09 5.48
N ILE A 75 -11.67 13.42 5.47
CA ILE A 75 -11.20 14.24 6.58
C ILE A 75 -12.41 14.78 7.33
N HIS A 76 -12.50 14.49 8.60
CA HIS A 76 -13.52 15.03 9.49
C HIS A 76 -12.88 15.53 10.78
N LYS A 77 -13.11 16.80 11.16
CA LYS A 77 -12.57 17.39 12.40
C LYS A 77 -11.06 17.13 12.62
N ASP A 78 -10.26 17.29 11.55
CA ASP A 78 -8.81 17.02 11.52
C ASP A 78 -8.40 15.57 11.81
N THR A 79 -9.31 14.60 11.68
CA THR A 79 -9.06 13.16 11.75
C THR A 79 -9.42 12.48 10.44
N ILE A 80 -8.85 11.30 10.18
CA ILE A 80 -9.18 10.52 8.99
C ILE A 80 -10.31 9.53 9.27
N GLU A 81 -11.17 9.36 8.27
CA GLU A 81 -12.24 8.39 8.29
C GLU A 81 -12.23 7.61 6.97
N LEU A 82 -12.34 6.30 7.10
CA LEU A 82 -12.40 5.39 5.98
C LEU A 82 -13.82 5.40 5.37
N ALA A 83 -13.92 5.36 4.03
CA ALA A 83 -15.16 5.34 3.28
C ALA A 83 -15.16 4.29 2.13
N ASP A 84 -16.35 3.91 1.65
CA ASP A 84 -16.59 3.03 0.49
C ASP A 84 -16.14 1.56 0.66
N PHE A 85 -16.19 1.03 1.89
CA PHE A 85 -15.84 -0.38 2.19
C PHE A 85 -16.91 -1.42 1.75
N GLY A 86 -17.97 -0.99 1.06
CA GLY A 86 -19.11 -1.85 0.71
C GLY A 86 -19.03 -2.53 -0.67
N ARG A 87 -18.07 -2.16 -1.54
CA ARG A 87 -18.06 -2.59 -2.95
C ARG A 87 -17.28 -3.88 -3.23
N SER A 88 -16.58 -4.45 -2.24
CA SER A 88 -15.83 -5.71 -2.39
C SER A 88 -16.71 -6.96 -2.34
N CYS A 89 -18.02 -6.83 -2.09
CA CYS A 89 -18.90 -7.99 -1.90
C CYS A 89 -19.48 -8.57 -3.20
N GLU A 90 -19.35 -7.91 -4.35
CA GLU A 90 -19.93 -8.41 -5.60
C GLU A 90 -19.24 -9.70 -6.08
N SER A 91 -17.91 -9.82 -5.88
CA SER A 91 -17.15 -11.04 -6.22
C SER A 91 -17.47 -12.23 -5.31
N ARG A 92 -17.78 -11.97 -4.03
CA ARG A 92 -18.10 -13.01 -3.03
C ARG A 92 -19.52 -13.55 -3.16
N LEU A 93 -20.47 -12.71 -3.58
CA LEU A 93 -21.88 -13.08 -3.69
C LEU A 93 -22.21 -13.89 -4.95
N THR A 94 -21.41 -13.76 -6.02
CA THR A 94 -21.67 -14.46 -7.29
C THR A 94 -21.03 -15.84 -7.37
N GLY A 95 -20.18 -16.25 -6.42
CA GLY A 95 -19.48 -17.55 -6.46
C GLY A 95 -18.66 -17.76 -7.73
N SER A 96 -18.41 -16.70 -8.50
CA SER A 96 -17.63 -16.72 -9.72
C SER A 96 -16.17 -16.61 -9.33
N ASP A 97 -15.39 -17.66 -9.62
CA ASP A 97 -13.93 -17.61 -9.60
C ASP A 97 -13.49 -16.29 -10.22
N CYS A 98 -12.74 -15.50 -9.46
CA CYS A 98 -12.27 -14.16 -9.77
C CYS A 98 -11.32 -14.20 -11.00
N THR A 99 -11.87 -14.47 -12.17
CA THR A 99 -11.17 -14.55 -13.46
C THR A 99 -11.57 -13.39 -14.36
N ASN A 100 -12.26 -12.38 -13.81
CA ASN A 100 -12.61 -11.18 -14.55
C ASN A 100 -11.36 -10.34 -14.81
N THR A 101 -10.96 -10.38 -16.07
CA THR A 101 -9.86 -9.68 -16.77
C THR A 101 -9.99 -8.15 -16.83
N GLU A 102 -10.87 -7.56 -16.02
CA GLU A 102 -11.01 -6.10 -15.92
C GLU A 102 -10.18 -5.57 -14.75
N VAL A 103 -9.40 -4.53 -14.99
CA VAL A 103 -8.62 -3.85 -13.94
C VAL A 103 -9.59 -3.05 -13.08
N TRP A 104 -9.98 -3.59 -11.93
CA TRP A 104 -10.84 -2.92 -10.96
C TRP A 104 -9.99 -2.15 -9.95
N GLY A 105 -9.90 -0.82 -10.09
CA GLY A 105 -9.23 0.02 -9.10
C GLY A 105 -8.65 1.31 -9.67
N VAL A 106 -7.89 2.02 -8.83
CA VAL A 106 -7.13 3.22 -9.20
C VAL A 106 -5.70 2.78 -9.44
N ILE A 107 -5.27 2.71 -10.70
CA ILE A 107 -4.04 2.02 -11.16
C ILE A 107 -2.82 2.25 -10.25
N PRO A 108 -2.46 3.50 -9.86
CA PRO A 108 -1.32 3.72 -8.99
C PRO A 108 -1.30 2.94 -7.68
N TYR A 109 -2.46 2.67 -7.08
CA TYR A 109 -2.57 1.98 -5.80
C TYR A 109 -2.72 0.48 -5.97
N MET A 110 -2.89 -0.03 -7.20
CA MET A 110 -3.09 -1.44 -7.43
C MET A 110 -1.76 -2.19 -7.38
N ASP A 111 -1.77 -3.33 -6.68
CA ASP A 111 -0.64 -4.26 -6.68
C ASP A 111 -0.22 -4.58 -8.13
N PRO A 112 1.07 -4.44 -8.50
CA PRO A 112 1.56 -4.77 -9.83
C PRO A 112 1.16 -6.18 -10.27
N LYS A 113 1.10 -7.17 -9.35
CA LYS A 113 0.68 -8.53 -9.68
C LYS A 113 -0.81 -8.62 -10.04
N MET A 114 -1.65 -7.72 -9.54
CA MET A 114 -3.06 -7.59 -9.93
C MET A 114 -3.23 -6.95 -11.32
N LEU A 115 -2.24 -6.18 -11.77
CA LEU A 115 -2.23 -5.56 -13.10
C LEU A 115 -1.78 -6.55 -14.19
N ASP A 116 -1.06 -7.61 -13.83
CA ASP A 116 -0.60 -8.63 -14.78
C ASP A 116 -1.71 -9.63 -15.10
N GLN A 117 -2.40 -9.42 -16.21
CA GLN A 117 -3.46 -10.32 -16.68
C GLN A 117 -2.94 -11.70 -17.14
N LYS A 118 -1.63 -11.90 -17.26
CA LYS A 118 -1.05 -13.18 -17.70
C LYS A 118 -0.91 -14.19 -16.56
N VAL A 119 -0.81 -13.71 -15.32
CA VAL A 119 -0.57 -14.54 -14.15
C VAL A 119 -1.78 -14.44 -13.23
N PRO A 120 -2.50 -15.54 -12.96
CA PRO A 120 -3.59 -15.50 -12.02
C PRO A 120 -3.04 -15.16 -10.63
N TYR A 121 -3.43 -14.00 -10.11
CA TYR A 121 -3.03 -13.54 -8.80
C TYR A 121 -4.28 -13.36 -7.93
N LYS A 122 -4.30 -14.02 -6.78
CA LYS A 122 -5.40 -13.91 -5.83
C LYS A 122 -5.11 -12.74 -4.91
N LEU A 123 -6.13 -11.90 -4.72
CA LEU A 123 -6.09 -10.82 -3.74
C LEU A 123 -5.72 -11.37 -2.35
N ASN A 124 -4.78 -10.71 -1.71
CA ASN A 124 -4.32 -11.01 -0.37
C ASN A 124 -4.04 -9.70 0.39
N GLU A 125 -3.72 -9.81 1.67
CA GLU A 125 -3.38 -8.70 2.55
C GLU A 125 -2.19 -7.86 2.05
N LYS A 126 -1.26 -8.47 1.32
CA LYS A 126 -0.09 -7.76 0.76
C LYS A 126 -0.47 -6.78 -0.35
N CYS A 127 -1.62 -6.94 -0.99
CA CYS A 127 -2.17 -5.95 -1.94
C CYS A 127 -2.51 -4.63 -1.22
N ASP A 128 -3.05 -4.73 -0.01
CA ASP A 128 -3.37 -3.58 0.83
C ASP A 128 -2.08 -2.87 1.28
N ILE A 129 -1.01 -3.62 1.57
CA ILE A 129 0.31 -3.08 1.92
C ILE A 129 0.90 -2.27 0.76
N TYR A 130 0.79 -2.75 -0.49
CA TYR A 130 1.21 -1.99 -1.67
C TYR A 130 0.46 -0.66 -1.78
N SER A 131 -0.87 -0.73 -1.69
CA SER A 131 -1.74 0.45 -1.73
C SER A 131 -1.37 1.47 -0.65
N LEU A 132 -1.04 0.98 0.54
CA LEU A 132 -0.62 1.77 1.70
C LEU A 132 0.71 2.49 1.44
N GLY A 133 1.68 1.83 0.81
CA GLY A 133 2.95 2.44 0.42
C GLY A 133 2.76 3.63 -0.53
N VAL A 134 1.91 3.46 -1.55
CA VAL A 134 1.58 4.54 -2.51
C VAL A 134 0.84 5.69 -1.82
N LEU A 135 -0.06 5.37 -0.90
CA LEU A 135 -0.81 6.35 -0.12
C LEU A 135 0.08 7.17 0.81
N PHE A 136 1.03 6.54 1.49
CA PHE A 136 2.02 7.24 2.31
C PHE A 136 2.93 8.12 1.45
N TRP A 137 3.28 7.68 0.24
CA TRP A 137 4.02 8.51 -0.70
C TRP A 137 3.20 9.75 -1.08
N GLU A 138 1.90 9.60 -1.33
CA GLU A 138 1.01 10.72 -1.63
C GLU A 138 0.86 11.68 -0.43
N LEU A 139 0.75 11.16 0.80
CA LEU A 139 0.68 11.97 2.03
C LEU A 139 1.95 12.82 2.22
N THR A 140 3.11 12.23 1.94
CA THR A 140 4.39 12.90 2.12
C THR A 140 4.69 13.88 0.98
N SER A 141 4.35 13.54 -0.26
CA SER A 141 4.61 14.36 -1.46
C SER A 141 3.56 15.43 -1.69
N ARG A 142 2.37 15.22 -1.13
CA ARG A 142 1.15 15.97 -1.45
C ARG A 142 0.85 15.99 -2.96
N SER A 143 1.39 15.03 -3.71
CA SER A 143 1.37 14.98 -5.17
C SER A 143 0.59 13.77 -5.68
N SER A 144 0.09 13.85 -6.92
CA SER A 144 -0.65 12.75 -7.54
C SER A 144 0.30 11.62 -7.92
N PRO A 145 0.10 10.38 -7.43
CA PRO A 145 0.92 9.25 -7.82
C PRO A 145 0.95 9.08 -9.34
N PHE A 146 2.14 9.02 -9.91
CA PHE A 146 2.49 8.95 -11.32
C PHE A 146 1.87 10.04 -12.20
N ASN A 147 1.54 11.19 -11.60
CA ASN A 147 0.74 12.25 -12.19
C ASN A 147 -0.63 11.78 -12.71
N TYR A 148 -1.17 10.72 -12.09
CA TYR A 148 -2.36 10.01 -12.56
C TYR A 148 -3.57 10.92 -12.79
N GLU A 149 -3.78 11.94 -11.96
CA GLU A 149 -4.87 12.91 -12.13
C GLU A 149 -4.84 13.69 -13.45
N THR A 150 -3.65 13.91 -14.00
CA THR A 150 -3.45 14.71 -15.22
C THR A 150 -3.03 13.86 -16.42
N ARG A 151 -2.78 12.57 -16.19
CA ARG A 151 -2.30 11.65 -17.22
C ARG A 151 -3.48 11.20 -18.07
N ASN A 152 -3.28 11.20 -19.40
CA ASN A 152 -4.30 10.74 -20.35
C ASN A 152 -4.15 9.26 -20.71
N ASP A 153 -2.92 8.74 -20.69
CA ASP A 153 -2.61 7.36 -21.04
C ASP A 153 -2.32 6.52 -19.79
N HIS A 154 -3.38 5.85 -19.33
CA HIS A 154 -3.34 4.96 -18.18
C HIS A 154 -2.79 3.57 -18.53
N THR A 155 -2.84 3.16 -19.81
CA THR A 155 -2.35 1.86 -20.25
C THR A 155 -0.83 1.81 -20.26
N SER A 156 -0.16 2.86 -20.74
CA SER A 156 1.30 2.94 -20.64
C SER A 156 1.77 2.96 -19.19
N LEU A 157 1.10 3.72 -18.32
CA LEU A 157 1.43 3.74 -16.89
C LEU A 157 1.34 2.34 -16.26
N MET A 158 0.28 1.59 -16.56
CA MET A 158 0.14 0.21 -16.08
C MET A 158 1.32 -0.67 -16.51
N LEU A 159 1.73 -0.57 -17.78
CA LEU A 159 2.90 -1.30 -18.29
C LEU A 159 4.20 -0.86 -17.63
N ASP A 160 4.37 0.44 -17.40
CA ASP A 160 5.56 0.96 -16.73
C ASP A 160 5.65 0.45 -15.28
N ILE A 161 4.53 0.44 -14.53
CA ILE A 161 4.46 -0.09 -13.17
C ILE A 161 4.81 -1.59 -13.13
N LEU A 162 4.30 -2.36 -14.10
CA LEU A 162 4.64 -3.78 -14.28
C LEU A 162 6.13 -3.98 -14.57
N ASN A 163 6.76 -3.06 -15.31
CA ASN A 163 8.18 -3.06 -15.59
C ASN A 163 9.04 -2.48 -14.45
N GLY A 164 8.45 -2.20 -13.28
CA GLY A 164 9.17 -1.76 -12.09
C GLY A 164 9.22 -0.24 -11.90
N LEU A 165 8.46 0.55 -12.66
CA LEU A 165 8.32 1.99 -12.37
C LEU A 165 7.77 2.17 -10.95
N ARG A 166 8.46 2.98 -10.16
CA ARG A 166 8.05 3.44 -8.84
C ARG A 166 8.24 4.94 -8.75
N GLU A 167 7.52 5.56 -7.83
CA GLU A 167 7.69 6.99 -7.60
C GLU A 167 9.05 7.31 -7.01
N GLN A 168 9.51 8.54 -7.25
CA GLN A 168 10.74 9.01 -6.62
C GLN A 168 10.46 9.30 -5.15
N THR A 169 11.28 8.72 -4.26
CA THR A 169 11.18 9.01 -2.83
C THR A 169 11.48 10.47 -2.57
N ILE A 170 10.77 11.06 -1.62
CA ILE A 170 10.99 12.45 -1.23
C ILE A 170 12.18 12.45 -0.28
N PRO A 171 13.30 13.10 -0.63
CA PRO A 171 14.45 13.14 0.25
C PRO A 171 14.05 13.74 1.59
N ASN A 172 14.53 13.14 2.68
CA ASN A 172 14.28 13.60 4.04
C ASN A 172 12.83 13.47 4.54
N THR A 173 12.07 12.47 4.09
CA THR A 173 10.86 12.03 4.82
C THR A 173 11.19 10.97 5.87
N ASN A 174 10.61 11.09 7.06
CA ASN A 174 10.74 10.11 8.14
C ASN A 174 10.03 8.77 7.86
N LEU A 175 9.30 8.66 6.75
CA LEU A 175 8.59 7.44 6.34
C LEU A 175 9.29 6.67 5.22
N TRP A 176 10.45 7.14 4.79
CA TRP A 176 11.05 6.71 3.54
C TRP A 176 11.32 5.19 3.46
N PHE A 177 11.64 4.54 4.59
CA PHE A 177 11.89 3.10 4.66
C PHE A 177 10.58 2.29 4.53
N ILE A 178 9.53 2.66 5.27
CA ILE A 178 8.20 2.04 5.14
C ILE A 178 7.71 2.15 3.70
N LEU A 179 7.91 3.32 3.07
CA LEU A 179 7.52 3.54 1.68
C LEU A 179 8.15 2.52 0.74
N ILE A 180 9.46 2.33 0.84
CA ILE A 180 10.19 1.49 -0.11
C ILE A 180 9.88 0.01 0.05
N GLU A 181 9.63 -0.46 1.26
CA GLU A 181 9.29 -1.86 1.51
C GLU A 181 7.84 -2.16 1.15
N CYS A 182 6.92 -1.22 1.41
CA CYS A 182 5.49 -1.43 1.16
C CYS A 182 5.18 -1.63 -0.33
N TRP A 183 5.86 -0.93 -1.25
CA TRP A 183 5.59 -1.00 -2.69
C TRP A 183 6.52 -1.94 -3.48
N GLU A 184 7.19 -2.87 -2.78
CA GLU A 184 8.01 -3.91 -3.41
C GLU A 184 7.20 -4.71 -4.43
N TYR A 185 7.86 -5.14 -5.52
CA TYR A 185 7.18 -5.91 -6.56
C TYR A 185 6.71 -7.27 -6.03
N GLU A 186 7.58 -7.96 -5.29
CA GLU A 186 7.25 -9.25 -4.68
C GLU A 186 6.44 -9.06 -3.37
N PRO A 187 5.21 -9.59 -3.26
CA PRO A 187 4.38 -9.46 -2.06
C PRO A 187 5.05 -9.96 -0.79
N ASP A 188 5.85 -11.02 -0.87
CA ASP A 188 6.53 -11.64 0.27
C ASP A 188 7.65 -10.77 0.85
N LYS A 189 8.13 -9.78 0.08
CA LYS A 189 9.11 -8.79 0.54
C LYS A 189 8.47 -7.60 1.24
N ARG A 190 7.15 -7.46 1.17
CA ARG A 190 6.43 -6.38 1.83
C ARG A 190 6.23 -6.73 3.29
N PRO A 191 6.33 -5.77 4.22
CA PRO A 191 6.12 -6.02 5.64
C PRO A 191 4.67 -6.42 5.92
N ASP A 192 4.43 -6.99 7.08
CA ASP A 192 3.08 -7.16 7.62
C ASP A 192 2.55 -5.84 8.20
N ILE A 193 1.22 -5.66 8.20
CA ILE A 193 0.59 -4.46 8.75
C ILE A 193 0.93 -4.25 10.24
N HIS A 194 1.14 -5.33 11.00
CA HIS A 194 1.57 -5.27 12.40
C HIS A 194 2.99 -4.69 12.52
N GLU A 195 3.90 -5.05 11.63
CA GLU A 195 5.29 -4.55 11.61
C GLU A 195 5.29 -3.05 11.31
N ILE A 196 4.55 -2.62 10.27
CA ILE A 196 4.37 -1.21 9.92
C ILE A 196 3.81 -0.43 11.12
N ASN A 197 2.78 -0.96 11.79
CA ASN A 197 2.17 -0.29 12.93
C ASN A 197 3.12 -0.16 14.13
N LEU A 198 3.91 -1.20 14.43
CA LEU A 198 4.92 -1.14 15.49
C LEU A 198 5.98 -0.09 15.19
N GLU A 199 6.46 -0.07 13.96
CA GLU A 199 7.51 0.85 13.52
C GLU A 199 7.02 2.30 13.55
N LEU A 200 5.83 2.58 13.01
CA LEU A 200 5.22 3.90 13.09
C LEU A 200 5.06 4.39 14.53
N ASN A 201 4.65 3.50 15.45
CA ASN A 201 4.48 3.85 16.85
C ASN A 201 5.80 4.14 17.57
N SER A 202 6.93 3.63 17.06
CA SER A 202 8.27 3.99 17.56
C SER A 202 8.73 5.39 17.14
N ILE A 203 8.14 5.96 16.08
CA ILE A 203 8.51 7.28 15.58
C ILE A 203 7.96 8.38 16.50
N ASP A 204 8.87 9.19 17.02
CA ASP A 204 8.57 10.37 17.82
C ASP A 204 8.13 11.54 16.93
N SER A 205 6.97 12.11 17.24
CA SER A 205 6.42 13.27 16.53
C SER A 205 7.15 14.58 16.82
N GLU A 206 7.95 14.63 17.89
CA GLU A 206 8.71 15.81 18.32
C GLU A 206 10.15 15.82 17.78
N ASN A 207 10.61 14.70 17.21
CA ASN A 207 11.99 14.52 16.77
C ASN A 207 12.06 14.41 15.24
N ASP A 208 12.23 15.55 14.56
CA ASP A 208 12.41 15.67 13.11
C ASP A 208 13.79 15.15 12.61
N ASN A 209 14.48 14.30 13.38
CA ASN A 209 15.84 13.83 13.06
C ASN A 209 15.86 12.73 11.98
N VAL A 210 15.37 13.08 10.80
CA VAL A 210 15.35 12.27 9.57
C VAL A 210 16.71 11.66 9.24
N HIS A 211 17.79 12.36 9.59
CA HIS A 211 19.15 11.98 9.27
C HIS A 211 19.62 10.71 10.01
N VAL A 212 19.05 10.41 11.19
CA VAL A 212 19.45 9.25 12.00
C VAL A 212 18.78 7.98 11.47
N SER A 213 17.49 8.06 11.15
CA SER A 213 16.74 6.95 10.54
C SER A 213 17.31 6.55 9.18
N ILE A 214 17.77 7.53 8.38
CA ILE A 214 18.42 7.26 7.09
C ILE A 214 19.72 6.46 7.25
N ILE A 215 20.54 6.83 8.24
CA ILE A 215 21.83 6.16 8.50
C ILE A 215 21.60 4.71 8.91
N PHE A 216 20.75 4.47 9.92
CA PHE A 216 20.51 3.12 10.44
C PHE A 216 19.98 2.17 9.36
N TYR A 217 19.00 2.60 8.58
CA TYR A 217 18.48 1.77 7.49
C TYR A 217 19.53 1.50 6.40
N SER A 218 20.34 2.51 6.04
CA SER A 218 21.42 2.30 5.05
C SER A 218 22.46 1.29 5.51
N GLU A 219 22.64 1.15 6.82
CA GLU A 219 23.52 0.15 7.43
C GLU A 219 22.85 -1.23 7.46
N GLU A 220 21.58 -1.32 7.88
CA GLU A 220 20.82 -2.58 7.90
C GLU A 220 20.69 -3.19 6.50
N LYS A 221 20.37 -2.39 5.47
CA LYS A 221 20.27 -2.89 4.09
C LYS A 221 21.59 -3.44 3.57
N LYS A 222 22.71 -2.76 3.85
CA LYS A 222 24.04 -3.27 3.48
C LYS A 222 24.33 -4.60 4.14
N ILE A 223 23.98 -4.74 5.43
CA ILE A 223 24.16 -5.98 6.18
C ILE A 223 23.30 -7.10 5.56
N ASN A 224 22.03 -6.83 5.25
CA ASN A 224 21.12 -7.84 4.69
C ASN A 224 21.53 -8.29 3.27
N GLU A 225 21.91 -7.35 2.40
CA GLU A 225 22.43 -7.67 1.05
C GLU A 225 23.70 -8.52 1.13
N GLN A 226 24.56 -8.24 2.11
CA GLN A 226 25.80 -8.98 2.33
C GLN A 226 25.52 -10.40 2.85
N ILE A 227 24.56 -10.56 3.77
CA ILE A 227 24.09 -11.86 4.25
C ILE A 227 23.48 -12.68 3.11
N GLU A 228 22.57 -12.12 2.31
CA GLU A 228 21.96 -12.82 1.17
C GLU A 228 23.01 -13.28 0.15
N SER A 229 24.04 -12.45 -0.11
CA SER A 229 25.14 -12.82 -1.01
C SER A 229 25.93 -14.03 -0.48
N GLU A 230 26.25 -14.05 0.82
CA GLU A 230 26.99 -15.14 1.46
C GLU A 230 26.17 -16.45 1.49
N TYR A 231 24.86 -16.38 1.76
CA TYR A 231 23.98 -17.54 1.69
C TYR A 231 23.85 -18.11 0.27
N SER A 232 23.82 -17.24 -0.75
CA SER A 232 23.80 -17.69 -2.15
C SER A 232 25.11 -18.39 -2.54
N ASP A 233 26.25 -17.87 -2.08
CA ASP A 233 27.57 -18.44 -2.33
C ASP A 233 27.74 -19.80 -1.62
N LEU A 234 27.24 -19.93 -0.40
CA LEU A 234 27.24 -21.20 0.34
C LEU A 234 26.34 -22.26 -0.33
N SER A 235 25.14 -21.87 -0.77
CA SER A 235 24.22 -22.77 -1.48
C SER A 235 24.81 -23.25 -2.82
N ASN A 236 25.55 -22.40 -3.52
CA ASN A 236 26.24 -22.76 -4.75
C ASN A 236 27.43 -23.70 -4.49
N ARG A 237 28.18 -23.50 -3.40
CA ARG A 237 29.26 -24.42 -2.99
C ARG A 237 28.76 -25.80 -2.57
N GLU A 238 27.59 -25.90 -1.96
CA GLU A 238 26.98 -27.20 -1.63
C GLU A 238 26.52 -27.97 -2.88
N LYS A 239 26.12 -27.27 -3.95
CA LYS A 239 25.78 -27.90 -5.25
C LYS A 239 26.99 -28.35 -6.06
N ASP A 240 28.16 -27.72 -5.86
CA ASP A 240 29.43 -28.14 -6.48
C ASP A 240 30.10 -29.32 -5.74
N CYS A 241 29.68 -29.63 -4.51
CA CYS A 241 30.08 -30.85 -3.80
C CYS A 241 29.25 -32.05 -4.30
N ASP A 242 29.54 -32.49 -5.51
CA ASP A 242 28.98 -33.70 -6.09
C ASP A 242 29.29 -34.92 -5.20
N LEU A 243 28.24 -35.52 -4.63
CA LEU A 243 28.29 -36.59 -3.63
C LEU A 243 28.72 -37.96 -4.21
N ASN A 244 29.60 -37.98 -5.21
CA ASN A 244 30.04 -39.19 -5.93
C ASN A 244 31.52 -39.55 -5.74
N ALA A 245 32.27 -38.86 -4.88
CA ALA A 245 33.71 -39.13 -4.69
C ALA A 245 34.09 -39.97 -3.44
N ILE A 246 33.13 -40.49 -2.65
CA ILE A 246 33.44 -41.17 -1.36
C ILE A 246 33.15 -42.69 -1.36
N MET A 247 32.65 -43.31 -2.44
CA MET A 247 32.38 -44.76 -2.48
C MET A 247 33.34 -45.59 -3.36
N THR A 248 34.65 -45.36 -3.27
CA THR A 248 35.64 -46.29 -3.85
C THR A 248 36.83 -46.52 -2.93
N PHE A 249 36.65 -47.10 -1.75
CA PHE A 249 37.71 -47.83 -1.04
C PHE A 249 37.10 -48.73 0.04
N GLN A 250 36.54 -49.86 -0.36
CA GLN A 250 36.40 -51.06 0.46
C GLN A 250 35.95 -52.21 -0.45
N ASP A 251 36.92 -52.89 -1.04
CA ASP A 251 36.89 -54.33 -1.36
C ASP A 251 38.20 -54.69 -2.08
N SER A 252 39.16 -55.19 -1.29
CA SER A 252 40.33 -55.95 -1.75
C SER A 252 40.73 -56.96 -0.68
#